data_AF-A0A430ACA0-F1
#
_entry.id   AF-A0A430ACA0-F1
#
_cell.length_a   1.000
_cell.length_b   1.000
_cell.length_c   1.000
_cell.angle_alpha   90.00
_cell.angle_beta   90.00
_cell.angle_gamma   90.00
#
_symmetry.space_group_name_H-M   'P 1'
#
loop_
_entity.id
_entity.type
_entity.pdbx_description
1 polymer ?
#
loop_
_entity_poly.entity_id
_entity_poly.type
_entity_poly.pdbx_seq_one_letter_code
_entity_poly.pdbx_strand_id
1 'polypeptide(L)'
;MKEQERVFELVKKGIITTEEALVLLENMATEKDVKTVTKEAGDIKNTAKKTSNSVEAEFFNPEESLSFEEEQAQAEKAREASEQEDKQRLERLLAQLTQEANNASAELDNVCKDIEVLESKINAKQEELMVLNTLSDLEELTEEHETKSNELHDVISKLELELNQLNDKKTDLEIKLSAINKEKKETRKDAPRFEIPEDWEESINEFGQKVGEAGSHFGKKMGEAGVQLGRFFKDTIKTVNENVDWKDINIKVPGLSSSSFKHDFYYPETTASLIDVKVANGEVNFIPWDSEDLKVEADVKLYGKMEADTPFEAFLERSQILVDEEQILFHIPNKRIKADLNFYLPRRIYDHISVKLLNGDVTVSDLEAKDLFVKSTNGDMTFNSLVATMLEVEGVNGNVAVSGGKVMDFLSEAVNGDYSLQGDIENISVSNVNGDVKITGTDSLAKVEASVVNGTLKLALPESIGVDGMVKTSLGTIKNRLTNFEVIREKADKTNQLLQFRRYNEDKTAYIRLNTTTGSIYMKDTEQ
;
A
#
# COMPACT_ATOMS: atom_id res chain seq x y z
N MET A 1 -2.11 -58.45 20.23
CA MET A 1 -1.99 -57.40 19.19
C MET A 1 -2.24 -56.07 19.87
N LYS A 2 -1.33 -55.10 19.74
CA LYS A 2 -1.49 -53.82 20.45
C LYS A 2 -2.75 -53.16 19.92
N GLU A 3 -3.65 -52.72 20.80
CA GLU A 3 -4.94 -52.14 20.39
C GLU A 3 -4.77 -50.97 19.42
N GLN A 4 -3.66 -50.25 19.53
CA GLN A 4 -3.21 -49.20 18.61
C GLN A 4 -2.94 -49.73 17.18
N GLU A 5 -2.39 -50.93 17.02
CA GLU A 5 -2.15 -51.56 15.71
C GLU A 5 -3.47 -51.95 15.04
N ARG A 6 -4.48 -52.35 15.82
CA ARG A 6 -5.81 -52.69 15.30
C ARG A 6 -6.58 -51.45 14.84
N VAL A 7 -6.47 -50.33 15.57
CA VAL A 7 -7.02 -49.03 15.13
C VAL A 7 -6.34 -48.58 13.83
N PHE A 8 -5.02 -48.72 13.72
CA PHE A 8 -4.29 -48.43 12.48
C PHE A 8 -4.71 -49.31 11.29
N GLU A 9 -4.99 -50.60 11.52
CA GLU A 9 -5.50 -51.47 10.45
C GLU A 9 -6.91 -51.10 9.99
N LEU A 10 -7.79 -50.65 10.90
CA LEU A 10 -9.15 -50.23 10.56
C LEU A 10 -9.16 -48.93 9.74
N VAL A 11 -8.23 -48.02 10.04
CA VAL A 11 -7.97 -46.82 9.23
C VAL A 11 -7.45 -47.21 7.84
N LYS A 12 -6.47 -48.13 7.76
CA LYS A 12 -5.94 -48.61 6.47
C LYS A 12 -6.97 -49.33 5.61
N LYS A 13 -7.95 -49.99 6.24
CA LYS A 13 -9.09 -50.63 5.55
C LYS A 13 -10.22 -49.65 5.21
N GLY A 14 -10.09 -48.37 5.58
CA GLY A 14 -11.07 -47.32 5.30
C GLY A 14 -12.39 -47.46 6.08
N ILE A 15 -12.38 -48.23 7.17
CA ILE A 15 -13.59 -48.51 7.97
C ILE A 15 -13.86 -47.36 8.95
N ILE A 16 -12.80 -46.69 9.41
CA ILE A 16 -12.87 -45.50 10.28
C ILE A 16 -11.94 -44.41 9.75
N THR A 17 -12.26 -43.16 10.03
CA THR A 17 -11.46 -42.00 9.60
C THR A 17 -10.25 -41.78 10.52
N THR A 18 -9.26 -41.03 10.04
CA THR A 18 -8.05 -40.70 10.81
C THR A 18 -8.34 -39.86 12.05
N GLU A 19 -9.36 -39.00 12.00
CA GLU A 19 -9.79 -38.19 13.16
C GLU A 19 -10.47 -39.06 14.22
N GLU A 20 -11.36 -39.98 13.82
CA GLU A 20 -11.98 -40.94 14.74
C GLU A 20 -10.94 -41.87 15.39
N ALA A 21 -9.91 -42.24 14.64
CA ALA A 21 -8.80 -43.03 15.17
C ALA A 21 -7.96 -42.27 16.20
N LEU A 22 -7.74 -40.96 16.01
CA LEU A 22 -7.01 -40.11 16.97
C LEU A 22 -7.79 -39.98 18.28
N VAL A 23 -9.10 -39.72 18.21
CA VAL A 23 -9.97 -39.64 19.40
C VAL A 23 -10.01 -40.97 20.15
N LEU A 24 -10.05 -42.11 19.44
CA LEU A 24 -10.00 -43.44 20.06
C LEU A 24 -8.66 -43.72 20.75
N LEU A 25 -7.55 -43.26 20.17
CA LEU A 25 -6.21 -43.41 20.74
C LEU A 25 -6.00 -42.50 21.96
N GLU A 26 -6.54 -41.28 21.95
CA GLU A 26 -6.47 -40.32 23.04
C GLU A 26 -7.31 -40.77 24.25
N ASN A 27 -8.51 -41.30 24.01
CA ASN A 27 -9.35 -41.91 25.04
C ASN A 27 -8.70 -43.18 25.64
N MET A 28 -7.94 -43.94 24.83
CA MET A 28 -7.17 -45.08 25.34
C MET A 28 -5.95 -44.67 26.18
N ALA A 29 -5.35 -43.50 25.92
CA ALA A 29 -4.25 -42.97 26.71
C ALA A 29 -4.74 -42.48 28.09
N THR A 30 -5.83 -41.72 28.11
CA THR A 30 -6.47 -41.25 29.35
C THR A 30 -7.03 -42.41 30.19
N GLU A 31 -7.60 -43.46 29.58
CA GLU A 31 -8.00 -44.67 30.32
C GLU A 31 -6.80 -45.41 30.96
N LYS A 32 -5.61 -45.36 30.36
CA LYS A 32 -4.40 -45.96 30.96
C LYS A 32 -3.90 -45.14 32.13
N ASP A 33 -3.95 -43.81 32.05
CA ASP A 33 -3.57 -42.94 33.16
C ASP A 33 -4.54 -43.10 34.35
N VAL A 34 -5.85 -43.21 34.09
CA VAL A 34 -6.87 -43.50 35.13
C VAL A 34 -6.75 -44.93 35.69
N LYS A 35 -6.39 -45.93 34.88
CA LYS A 35 -6.14 -47.31 35.35
C LYS A 35 -4.85 -47.44 36.17
N THR A 36 -3.87 -46.56 35.98
CA THR A 36 -2.63 -46.53 36.77
C THR A 36 -2.89 -45.88 38.14
N VAL A 37 -3.65 -44.78 38.16
CA VAL A 37 -4.10 -44.11 39.40
C VAL A 37 -5.05 -44.99 40.24
N THR A 38 -5.91 -45.81 39.61
CA THR A 38 -6.82 -46.73 40.34
C THR A 38 -6.14 -48.01 40.82
N LYS A 39 -5.05 -48.47 40.18
CA LYS A 39 -4.20 -49.56 40.69
C LYS A 39 -3.44 -49.11 41.95
N GLU A 40 -2.89 -47.90 41.94
CA GLU A 40 -2.18 -47.33 43.10
C GLU A 40 -3.11 -47.04 44.28
N ALA A 41 -4.39 -46.71 44.02
CA ALA A 41 -5.41 -46.60 45.07
C ALA A 41 -5.96 -47.96 45.58
N GLY A 42 -5.79 -49.05 44.80
CA GLY A 42 -6.20 -50.40 45.17
C GLY A 42 -5.24 -51.11 46.13
N ASP A 43 -3.94 -50.82 46.00
CA ASP A 43 -2.90 -51.42 46.85
C ASP A 43 -2.84 -50.83 48.28
N ILE A 44 -3.56 -49.73 48.55
CA ILE A 44 -3.69 -49.13 49.89
C ILE A 44 -4.87 -49.74 50.69
N LYS A 45 -5.77 -50.52 50.07
CA LYS A 45 -6.94 -51.11 50.75
C LYS A 45 -6.73 -52.50 51.37
N ASN A 46 -5.53 -53.10 51.27
CA ASN A 46 -5.27 -54.47 51.76
C ASN A 46 -4.44 -54.57 53.06
N THR A 47 -4.12 -53.46 53.72
CA THR A 47 -3.39 -53.46 55.01
C THR A 47 -4.18 -52.85 56.17
N ALA A 48 -5.51 -52.90 56.13
CA ALA A 48 -6.34 -52.55 57.29
C ALA A 48 -7.60 -53.44 57.42
N LYS A 49 -7.42 -54.68 57.90
CA LYS A 49 -8.41 -55.37 58.76
C LYS A 49 -7.82 -56.60 59.47
N LYS A 50 -7.18 -56.36 60.62
CA LYS A 50 -7.20 -57.21 61.83
C LYS A 50 -7.16 -56.26 63.03
N THR A 51 -8.33 -55.80 63.46
CA THR A 51 -9.07 -56.18 64.70
C THR A 51 -8.80 -55.25 65.89
N SER A 52 -9.68 -54.26 66.04
CA SER A 52 -10.42 -53.85 67.25
C SER A 52 -9.87 -54.19 68.64
N ASN A 53 -9.63 -53.18 69.51
CA ASN A 53 -10.63 -52.74 70.50
C ASN A 53 -10.24 -51.47 71.29
N SER A 54 -11.27 -50.67 71.56
CA SER A 54 -11.52 -49.73 72.68
C SER A 54 -10.65 -48.49 72.96
N VAL A 55 -11.29 -47.34 72.68
CA VAL A 55 -11.60 -46.18 73.56
C VAL A 55 -10.46 -45.30 74.15
N GLU A 56 -10.66 -44.00 73.91
CA GLU A 56 -10.28 -42.79 74.68
C GLU A 56 -8.98 -41.99 74.36
N ALA A 57 -9.23 -40.80 73.79
CA ALA A 57 -8.77 -39.46 74.19
C ALA A 57 -7.26 -39.10 74.14
N GLU A 58 -6.92 -38.51 72.98
CA GLU A 58 -6.08 -37.33 72.73
C GLU A 58 -5.15 -36.80 73.85
N PHE A 59 -3.85 -36.77 73.54
CA PHE A 59 -2.93 -35.69 73.91
C PHE A 59 -2.07 -35.30 72.70
N PHE A 60 -2.04 -33.99 72.43
CA PHE A 60 -1.31 -33.30 71.36
C PHE A 60 0.21 -33.44 71.55
N ASN A 61 0.97 -33.79 70.51
CA ASN A 61 2.44 -33.81 70.54
C ASN A 61 3.03 -32.93 69.39
N PRO A 62 3.91 -31.94 69.68
CA PRO A 62 4.31 -30.91 68.71
C PRO A 62 5.49 -31.27 67.80
N GLU A 63 5.91 -32.55 67.71
CA GLU A 63 7.14 -32.95 66.99
C GLU A 63 6.95 -33.39 65.52
N GLU A 64 5.71 -33.55 65.02
CA GLU A 64 5.47 -33.89 63.60
C GLU A 64 5.38 -32.66 62.66
N SER A 65 5.59 -31.45 63.18
CA SER A 65 5.53 -30.21 62.39
C SER A 65 6.85 -29.83 61.71
N LEU A 66 7.99 -30.37 62.16
CA LEU A 66 9.32 -29.93 61.72
C LEU A 66 9.84 -30.64 60.45
N SER A 67 9.42 -31.87 60.15
CA SER A 67 9.91 -32.61 58.97
C SER A 67 9.20 -32.22 57.66
N PHE A 68 7.95 -31.74 57.75
CA PHE A 68 7.19 -31.30 56.57
C PHE A 68 7.63 -29.91 56.08
N GLU A 69 8.01 -29.01 57.00
CA GLU A 69 8.54 -27.68 56.65
C GLU A 69 9.93 -27.76 56.00
N GLU A 70 10.82 -28.67 56.44
CA GLU A 70 12.15 -28.83 55.84
C GLU A 70 12.11 -29.46 54.43
N GLU A 71 11.20 -30.41 54.19
CA GLU A 71 11.01 -31.05 52.88
C GLU A 71 10.32 -30.09 51.88
N GLN A 72 9.41 -29.24 52.36
CA GLN A 72 8.84 -28.13 51.58
C GLN A 72 9.89 -27.05 51.26
N ALA A 73 10.74 -26.67 52.22
CA ALA A 73 11.77 -25.65 52.02
C ALA A 73 12.88 -26.08 51.04
N GLN A 74 13.21 -27.38 50.97
CA GLN A 74 14.15 -27.91 49.97
C GLN A 74 13.52 -27.99 48.57
N ALA A 75 12.25 -28.39 48.48
CA ALA A 75 11.51 -28.38 47.22
C ALA A 75 11.29 -26.95 46.68
N GLU A 76 11.07 -25.98 47.56
CA GLU A 76 10.91 -24.56 47.23
C GLU A 76 12.22 -23.95 46.73
N LYS A 77 13.36 -24.20 47.41
CA LYS A 77 14.68 -23.76 46.94
C LYS A 77 15.09 -24.38 45.60
N ALA A 78 14.74 -25.65 45.37
CA ALA A 78 14.99 -26.31 44.08
C ALA A 78 14.13 -25.72 42.95
N ARG A 79 12.87 -25.33 43.26
CA ARG A 79 12.00 -24.59 42.33
C ARG A 79 12.53 -23.20 42.03
N GLU A 80 12.92 -22.43 43.04
CA GLU A 80 13.49 -21.09 42.88
C GLU A 80 14.79 -21.10 42.04
N ALA A 81 15.65 -22.10 42.24
CA ALA A 81 16.86 -22.27 41.43
C ALA A 81 16.55 -22.59 39.96
N SER A 82 15.58 -23.47 39.70
CA SER A 82 15.12 -23.80 38.35
C SER A 82 14.47 -22.59 37.66
N GLU A 83 13.64 -21.82 38.38
CA GLU A 83 12.98 -20.61 37.86
C GLU A 83 14.01 -19.51 37.52
N GLN A 84 15.09 -19.39 38.29
CA GLN A 84 16.18 -18.46 37.98
C GLN A 84 16.99 -18.88 36.74
N GLU A 85 17.24 -20.16 36.55
CA GLU A 85 17.93 -20.67 35.34
C GLU A 85 17.06 -20.47 34.09
N ASP A 86 15.76 -20.71 34.18
CA ASP A 86 14.83 -20.50 33.07
C ASP A 86 14.68 -19.01 32.71
N LYS A 87 14.66 -18.13 33.71
CA LYS A 87 14.66 -16.67 33.49
C LYS A 87 15.93 -16.19 32.79
N GLN A 88 17.11 -16.68 33.21
CA GLN A 88 18.38 -16.33 32.56
C GLN A 88 18.46 -16.86 31.12
N ARG A 89 17.89 -18.03 30.85
CA ARG A 89 17.81 -18.59 29.50
C ARG A 89 16.90 -17.74 28.59
N LEU A 90 15.77 -17.28 29.11
CA LEU A 90 14.84 -16.39 28.40
C LEU A 90 15.48 -15.03 28.08
N GLU A 91 16.18 -14.43 29.05
CA GLU A 91 16.89 -13.17 28.87
C GLU A 91 17.98 -13.27 27.79
N ARG A 92 18.72 -14.39 27.75
CA ARG A 92 19.73 -14.64 26.69
C ARG A 92 19.11 -14.76 25.30
N LEU A 93 17.97 -15.45 25.19
CA LEU A 93 17.27 -15.63 23.92
C LEU A 93 16.69 -14.30 23.40
N LEU A 94 16.08 -13.50 24.28
CA LEU A 94 15.61 -12.14 23.95
C LEU A 94 16.75 -11.20 23.54
N ALA A 95 17.92 -11.33 24.17
CA ALA A 95 19.11 -10.56 23.79
C ALA A 95 19.61 -10.95 22.40
N GLN A 96 19.67 -12.25 22.08
CA GLN A 96 20.05 -12.74 20.75
C GLN A 96 19.08 -12.26 19.66
N LEU A 97 17.77 -12.40 19.87
CA LEU A 97 16.76 -11.91 18.92
C LEU A 97 16.82 -10.39 18.72
N THR A 98 17.14 -9.63 19.78
CA THR A 98 17.33 -8.18 19.66
C THR A 98 18.58 -7.83 18.86
N GLN A 99 19.66 -8.60 19.01
CA GLN A 99 20.88 -8.41 18.25
C GLN A 99 20.67 -8.76 16.76
N GLU A 100 19.96 -9.83 16.45
CA GLU A 100 19.60 -10.21 15.07
C GLU A 100 18.67 -9.18 14.42
N ALA A 101 17.69 -8.64 15.15
CA ALA A 101 16.83 -7.55 14.67
C ALA A 101 17.64 -6.29 14.34
N ASN A 102 18.58 -5.91 15.20
CA ASN A 102 19.43 -4.74 14.98
C ASN A 102 20.34 -4.91 13.76
N ASN A 103 20.90 -6.11 13.57
CA ASN A 103 21.73 -6.42 12.40
C ASN A 103 20.91 -6.39 11.11
N ALA A 104 19.72 -6.99 11.10
CA ALA A 104 18.82 -6.97 9.94
C ALA A 104 18.33 -5.56 9.62
N SER A 105 18.07 -4.72 10.64
CA SER A 105 17.72 -3.31 10.45
C SER A 105 18.86 -2.49 9.85
N ALA A 106 20.09 -2.71 10.32
CA ALA A 106 21.26 -2.01 9.78
C ALA A 106 21.57 -2.43 8.33
N GLU A 107 21.37 -3.71 7.99
CA GLU A 107 21.48 -4.19 6.62
C GLU A 107 20.39 -3.60 5.71
N LEU A 108 19.16 -3.48 6.23
CA LEU A 108 18.04 -2.84 5.53
C LEU A 108 18.32 -1.36 5.23
N ASP A 109 18.84 -0.61 6.20
CA ASP A 109 19.21 0.79 6.02
C ASP A 109 20.29 0.98 4.93
N ASN A 110 21.26 0.05 4.85
CA ASN A 110 22.29 0.09 3.81
C ASN A 110 21.73 -0.24 2.43
N VAL A 111 20.86 -1.27 2.34
CA VAL A 111 20.19 -1.63 1.08
C VAL A 111 19.29 -0.49 0.58
N CYS A 112 18.59 0.23 1.46
CA CYS A 112 17.81 1.40 1.10
C CYS A 112 18.68 2.53 0.52
N LYS A 113 19.84 2.82 1.13
CA LYS A 113 20.80 3.80 0.58
C LYS A 113 21.36 3.37 -0.77
N ASP A 114 21.67 2.08 -0.94
CA ASP A 114 22.16 1.56 -2.21
C ASP A 114 21.10 1.68 -3.31
N ILE A 115 19.82 1.45 -2.98
CA ILE A 115 18.67 1.67 -3.88
C ILE A 115 18.57 3.15 -4.29
N GLU A 116 18.60 4.08 -3.34
CA GLU A 116 18.53 5.53 -3.61
C GLU A 116 19.66 5.99 -4.55
N VAL A 117 20.89 5.52 -4.31
CA VAL A 117 22.04 5.82 -5.17
C VAL A 117 21.85 5.23 -6.58
N LEU A 118 21.26 4.03 -6.68
CA LEU A 118 21.03 3.38 -7.97
C LEU A 118 19.91 4.07 -8.77
N GLU A 119 18.81 4.47 -8.13
CA GLU A 119 17.72 5.24 -8.75
C GLU A 119 18.23 6.57 -9.31
N SER A 120 19.05 7.29 -8.53
CA SER A 120 19.69 8.52 -9.00
C SER A 120 20.57 8.29 -10.24
N LYS A 121 21.33 7.18 -10.28
CA LYS A 121 22.15 6.81 -11.45
C LYS A 121 21.29 6.43 -12.66
N ILE A 122 20.21 5.70 -12.46
CA ILE A 122 19.26 5.33 -13.54
C ILE A 122 18.65 6.59 -14.13
N ASN A 123 18.15 7.51 -13.30
CA ASN A 123 17.56 8.76 -13.76
C ASN A 123 18.55 9.60 -14.58
N ALA A 124 19.78 9.78 -14.08
CA ALA A 124 20.82 10.49 -14.82
C ALA A 124 21.15 9.84 -16.17
N LYS A 125 21.17 8.50 -16.25
CA LYS A 125 21.42 7.75 -17.48
C LYS A 125 20.23 7.78 -18.44
N GLN A 126 19.00 7.81 -17.93
CA GLN A 126 17.78 7.99 -18.72
C GLN A 126 17.70 9.40 -19.31
N GLU A 127 18.10 10.43 -18.57
CA GLU A 127 18.24 11.80 -19.10
C GLU A 127 19.29 11.84 -20.23
N GLU A 128 20.45 11.19 -20.05
CA GLU A 128 21.50 11.07 -21.06
C GLU A 128 21.01 10.33 -22.32
N LEU A 129 20.27 9.22 -22.15
CA LEU A 129 19.67 8.45 -23.25
C LEU A 129 18.58 9.25 -23.98
N MET A 130 17.74 9.98 -23.25
CA MET A 130 16.72 10.86 -23.82
C MET A 130 17.37 11.90 -24.73
N VAL A 131 18.42 12.55 -24.23
CA VAL A 131 19.22 13.50 -25.00
C VAL A 131 19.83 12.85 -26.25
N LEU A 132 20.43 11.67 -26.12
CA LEU A 132 21.09 11.00 -27.24
C LEU A 132 20.11 10.50 -28.32
N ASN A 133 18.97 9.94 -27.93
CA ASN A 133 17.91 9.56 -28.86
C ASN A 133 17.35 10.77 -29.61
N THR A 134 17.15 11.90 -28.90
CA THR A 134 16.75 13.13 -29.56
C THR A 134 17.80 13.67 -30.54
N LEU A 135 19.09 13.34 -30.38
CA LEU A 135 20.16 13.72 -31.32
C LEU A 135 20.22 12.77 -32.53
N SER A 136 20.08 11.45 -32.31
CA SER A 136 20.12 10.44 -33.38
C SER A 136 18.96 10.56 -34.38
N ASP A 137 17.83 11.11 -33.95
CA ASP A 137 16.68 11.38 -34.83
C ASP A 137 16.88 12.64 -35.72
N LEU A 138 17.94 13.43 -35.49
CA LEU A 138 18.17 14.73 -36.12
C LEU A 138 19.35 14.79 -37.10
N GLU A 139 20.39 13.99 -36.87
CA GLU A 139 21.51 13.81 -37.81
C GLU A 139 21.28 12.48 -38.55
N GLU A 140 21.64 12.34 -39.84
CA GLU A 140 21.59 11.04 -40.54
C GLU A 140 22.31 9.99 -39.69
N LEU A 141 21.54 9.04 -39.11
CA LEU A 141 21.95 7.91 -38.27
C LEU A 141 23.45 7.60 -38.35
N THR A 142 24.24 8.34 -37.59
CA THR A 142 25.66 8.04 -37.41
C THR A 142 25.74 6.81 -36.53
N GLU A 143 26.37 5.74 -37.02
CA GLU A 143 26.54 4.47 -36.31
C GLU A 143 27.09 4.66 -34.87
N GLU A 144 27.84 5.74 -34.62
CA GLU A 144 28.36 6.13 -33.29
C GLU A 144 27.28 6.52 -32.26
N HIS A 145 26.18 7.13 -32.68
CA HIS A 145 25.09 7.52 -31.77
C HIS A 145 24.16 6.36 -31.46
N GLU A 146 23.87 5.53 -32.47
CA GLU A 146 23.09 4.31 -32.28
C GLU A 146 23.83 3.32 -31.35
N THR A 147 25.15 3.18 -31.52
CA THR A 147 25.98 2.37 -30.62
C THR A 147 25.97 2.90 -29.19
N LYS A 148 26.15 4.21 -28.97
CA LYS A 148 26.05 4.81 -27.62
C LYS A 148 24.66 4.69 -27.01
N SER A 149 23.60 4.77 -27.81
CA SER A 149 22.21 4.60 -27.34
C SER A 149 21.97 3.18 -26.86
N ASN A 150 22.41 2.19 -27.65
CA ASN A 150 22.35 0.79 -27.30
C ASN A 150 23.20 0.48 -26.05
N GLU A 151 24.40 1.05 -25.94
CA GLU A 151 25.24 0.93 -24.75
C GLU A 151 24.56 1.52 -23.50
N LEU A 152 23.95 2.70 -23.62
CA LEU A 152 23.20 3.32 -22.52
C LEU A 152 21.97 2.50 -22.16
N HIS A 153 21.25 1.94 -23.12
CA HIS A 153 20.12 1.05 -22.88
C HIS A 153 20.54 -0.23 -22.16
N ASP A 154 21.67 -0.83 -22.55
CA ASP A 154 22.26 -1.98 -21.86
C ASP A 154 22.71 -1.64 -20.43
N VAL A 155 23.27 -0.45 -20.22
CA VAL A 155 23.67 0.04 -18.88
C VAL A 155 22.43 0.27 -18.01
N ILE A 156 21.39 0.93 -18.53
CA ILE A 156 20.13 1.14 -17.81
C ILE A 156 19.50 -0.20 -17.48
N SER A 157 19.44 -1.15 -18.42
CA SER A 157 18.90 -2.49 -18.19
C SER A 157 19.66 -3.26 -17.11
N LYS A 158 21.00 -3.14 -17.08
CA LYS A 158 21.83 -3.74 -16.02
C LYS A 158 21.59 -3.08 -14.66
N LEU A 159 21.49 -1.75 -14.61
CA LEU A 159 21.20 -1.01 -13.38
C LEU A 159 19.78 -1.33 -12.88
N GLU A 160 18.79 -1.40 -13.75
CA GLU A 160 17.43 -1.83 -13.41
C GLU A 160 17.40 -3.26 -12.87
N LEU A 161 18.22 -4.17 -13.41
CA LEU A 161 18.36 -5.53 -12.90
C LEU A 161 19.02 -5.56 -11.51
N GLU A 162 20.01 -4.72 -11.26
CA GLU A 162 20.66 -4.56 -9.96
C GLU A 162 19.71 -3.93 -8.92
N LEU A 163 18.95 -2.88 -9.31
CA LEU A 163 17.90 -2.25 -8.51
C LEU A 163 16.86 -3.28 -8.08
N ASN A 164 16.46 -4.11 -9.03
CA ASN A 164 15.54 -5.22 -8.84
C ASN A 164 16.05 -6.25 -7.82
N GLN A 165 17.33 -6.64 -7.90
CA GLN A 165 17.96 -7.54 -6.93
C GLN A 165 18.06 -6.91 -5.53
N LEU A 166 18.33 -5.60 -5.45
CA LEU A 166 18.36 -4.88 -4.18
C LEU A 166 16.95 -4.76 -3.57
N ASN A 167 15.92 -4.52 -4.38
CA ASN A 167 14.53 -4.53 -3.94
C ASN A 167 14.10 -5.93 -3.43
N ASP A 168 14.52 -7.02 -4.08
CA ASP A 168 14.29 -8.37 -3.54
C ASP A 168 14.95 -8.56 -2.16
N LYS A 169 16.23 -8.18 -2.04
CA LYS A 169 16.97 -8.25 -0.76
C LYS A 169 16.31 -7.43 0.35
N LYS A 170 15.80 -6.24 0.01
CA LYS A 170 15.04 -5.37 0.90
C LYS A 170 13.79 -6.09 1.42
N THR A 171 12.98 -6.66 0.52
CA THR A 171 11.78 -7.42 0.92
C THR A 171 12.12 -8.63 1.81
N ASP A 172 13.19 -9.38 1.49
CA ASP A 172 13.65 -10.51 2.32
C ASP A 172 14.07 -10.06 3.72
N LEU A 173 14.76 -8.92 3.84
CA LEU A 173 15.23 -8.36 5.11
C LEU A 173 14.06 -7.88 5.97
N GLU A 174 13.07 -7.22 5.37
CA GLU A 174 11.87 -6.82 6.11
C GLU A 174 11.03 -8.03 6.59
N ILE A 175 10.96 -9.09 5.78
CA ILE A 175 10.29 -10.35 6.17
C ILE A 175 11.02 -10.95 7.38
N LYS A 176 12.36 -11.03 7.35
CA LYS A 176 13.18 -11.49 8.49
C LYS A 176 12.95 -10.63 9.73
N LEU A 177 12.92 -9.30 9.59
CA LEU A 177 12.72 -8.37 10.71
C LEU A 177 11.32 -8.54 11.32
N SER A 178 10.30 -8.78 10.49
CA SER A 178 8.95 -9.09 10.97
C SER A 178 8.87 -10.44 11.70
N ALA A 179 9.60 -11.47 11.23
CA ALA A 179 9.68 -12.77 11.86
C ALA A 179 10.39 -12.70 13.23
N ILE A 180 11.51 -11.99 13.33
CA ILE A 180 12.25 -11.78 14.57
C ILE A 180 11.40 -10.99 15.59
N ASN A 181 10.65 -9.98 15.14
CA ASN A 181 9.74 -9.24 16.01
C ASN A 181 8.56 -10.09 16.52
N LYS A 182 8.09 -11.04 15.71
CA LYS A 182 7.08 -12.02 16.12
C LYS A 182 7.64 -12.99 17.16
N GLU A 183 8.83 -13.54 16.93
CA GLU A 183 9.51 -14.44 17.85
C GLU A 183 9.81 -13.75 19.19
N LYS A 184 10.31 -12.50 19.17
CA LYS A 184 10.51 -11.67 20.36
C LYS A 184 9.22 -11.41 21.15
N LYS A 185 8.07 -11.33 20.47
CA LYS A 185 6.75 -11.18 21.09
C LYS A 185 6.28 -12.50 21.73
N GLU A 186 6.57 -13.64 21.10
CA GLU A 186 6.27 -14.98 21.62
C GLU A 186 7.16 -15.31 22.83
N THR A 187 8.47 -15.07 22.77
CA THR A 187 9.39 -15.25 23.92
C THR A 187 9.04 -14.33 25.10
N ARG A 188 8.43 -13.17 24.87
CA ARG A 188 7.91 -12.29 25.94
C ARG A 188 6.64 -12.83 26.61
N LYS A 189 5.86 -13.71 25.96
CA LYS A 189 4.64 -14.31 26.53
C LYS A 189 4.93 -15.44 27.52
N ASP A 190 6.12 -16.05 27.46
CA ASP A 190 6.58 -17.13 28.35
C ASP A 190 7.24 -16.62 29.66
N ALA A 191 7.37 -15.30 29.85
CA ALA A 191 7.71 -14.70 31.15
C ALA A 191 6.45 -14.65 32.05
N PRO A 192 6.56 -14.82 33.39
CA PRO A 192 5.40 -14.87 34.28
C PRO A 192 4.47 -13.67 34.05
N ARG A 193 3.24 -14.00 33.63
CA ARG A 193 2.27 -13.12 32.98
C ARG A 193 1.80 -12.00 33.90
N PHE A 194 1.85 -10.76 33.40
CA PHE A 194 0.78 -9.80 33.62
C PHE A 194 -0.21 -9.98 32.46
N GLU A 195 -1.50 -10.20 32.76
CA GLU A 195 -2.49 -10.74 31.82
C GLU A 195 -2.85 -9.80 30.66
N ILE A 196 -2.89 -10.35 29.44
CA ILE A 196 -3.56 -9.76 28.26
C ILE A 196 -4.54 -10.84 27.72
N PRO A 197 -5.81 -10.52 27.37
CA PRO A 197 -6.90 -11.50 27.13
C PRO A 197 -6.76 -12.47 25.94
N GLU A 198 -7.53 -13.57 25.98
CA GLU A 198 -7.31 -14.89 25.34
C GLU A 198 -7.61 -15.06 23.83
N ASP A 199 -8.27 -14.13 23.11
CA ASP A 199 -8.84 -14.46 21.78
C ASP A 199 -7.89 -14.30 20.57
N TRP A 200 -6.58 -14.23 20.76
CA TRP A 200 -5.63 -13.81 19.71
C TRP A 200 -4.81 -14.95 19.06
N GLU A 201 -4.91 -16.18 19.59
CA GLU A 201 -4.03 -17.29 19.20
C GLU A 201 -4.64 -18.29 18.20
N GLU A 202 -5.96 -18.44 18.15
CA GLU A 202 -6.60 -19.43 17.25
C GLU A 202 -6.51 -19.05 15.76
N SER A 203 -6.37 -17.76 15.45
CA SER A 203 -6.49 -17.25 14.08
C SER A 203 -5.23 -17.37 13.23
N ILE A 204 -4.09 -17.84 13.75
CA ILE A 204 -2.82 -17.84 13.01
C ILE A 204 -2.52 -19.21 12.39
N ASN A 205 -2.84 -20.31 13.09
CA ASN A 205 -2.47 -21.67 12.64
C ASN A 205 -3.27 -22.17 11.43
N GLU A 206 -4.52 -21.72 11.26
CA GLU A 206 -5.33 -22.09 10.08
C GLU A 206 -4.83 -21.48 8.75
N PHE A 207 -3.89 -20.51 8.80
CA PHE A 207 -3.45 -19.75 7.61
C PHE A 207 -2.35 -20.48 6.84
N GLY A 208 -1.40 -21.08 7.56
CA GLY A 208 -0.25 -21.75 6.96
C GLY A 208 -0.64 -23.01 6.14
N GLN A 209 -1.69 -23.72 6.55
CA GLN A 209 -2.14 -24.92 5.83
C GLN A 209 -2.85 -24.63 4.51
N LYS A 210 -3.59 -23.50 4.40
CA LYS A 210 -4.37 -23.18 3.19
C LYS A 210 -3.53 -22.57 2.04
N VAL A 211 -2.31 -22.12 2.32
CA VAL A 211 -1.41 -21.50 1.33
C VAL A 211 -0.68 -22.52 0.46
N GLY A 212 -0.47 -23.75 0.95
CA GLY A 212 0.24 -24.81 0.21
C GLY A 212 -0.56 -25.42 -0.96
N GLU A 213 -1.89 -25.35 -0.92
CA GLU A 213 -2.76 -26.06 -1.88
C GLU A 213 -3.23 -25.18 -3.06
N ALA A 214 -3.06 -23.86 -2.98
CA ALA A 214 -3.57 -22.90 -3.96
C ALA A 214 -2.63 -22.64 -5.17
N GLY A 215 -1.51 -23.36 -5.28
CA GLY A 215 -0.50 -23.15 -6.33
C GLY A 215 -0.79 -23.80 -7.69
N SER A 216 -1.80 -24.65 -7.83
CA SER A 216 -1.96 -25.53 -9.01
C SER A 216 -3.05 -25.12 -10.02
N HIS A 217 -3.88 -24.12 -9.72
CA HIS A 217 -5.04 -23.77 -10.57
C HIS A 217 -5.00 -22.38 -11.22
N PHE A 218 -3.93 -21.61 -11.05
CA PHE A 218 -3.79 -20.24 -11.60
C PHE A 218 -3.03 -20.19 -12.95
N GLY A 219 -3.16 -21.23 -13.78
CA GLY A 219 -2.22 -21.50 -14.87
C GLY A 219 -2.67 -21.28 -16.32
N LYS A 220 -3.86 -20.72 -16.63
CA LYS A 220 -4.35 -20.75 -18.03
C LYS A 220 -5.00 -19.49 -18.61
N LYS A 221 -4.84 -18.30 -18.00
CA LYS A 221 -5.28 -17.05 -18.66
C LYS A 221 -4.47 -15.81 -18.29
N MET A 222 -3.17 -15.99 -18.07
CA MET A 222 -2.21 -14.91 -17.80
C MET A 222 -1.07 -15.05 -18.82
N GLY A 223 -1.12 -14.24 -19.88
CA GLY A 223 -0.22 -14.36 -21.03
C GLY A 223 0.91 -13.34 -21.07
N GLU A 224 0.71 -12.08 -20.67
CA GLU A 224 1.68 -11.02 -21.03
C GLU A 224 1.94 -9.93 -19.96
N ALA A 225 1.30 -9.96 -18.79
CA ALA A 225 1.45 -8.89 -17.78
C ALA A 225 1.78 -9.39 -16.36
N GLY A 226 2.48 -10.54 -16.24
CA GLY A 226 2.57 -11.30 -14.99
C GLY A 226 3.90 -11.27 -14.23
N VAL A 227 4.89 -10.47 -14.63
CA VAL A 227 6.27 -10.63 -14.10
C VAL A 227 6.78 -9.43 -13.27
N GLN A 228 6.12 -8.27 -13.28
CA GLN A 228 6.67 -7.05 -12.67
C GLN A 228 6.14 -6.68 -11.28
N LEU A 229 5.20 -7.44 -10.71
CA LEU A 229 4.36 -7.00 -9.58
C LEU A 229 4.87 -7.35 -8.17
N GLY A 230 5.98 -8.07 -8.03
CA GLY A 230 6.42 -8.59 -6.72
C GLY A 230 7.28 -7.63 -5.88
N ARG A 231 7.80 -6.54 -6.45
CA ARG A 231 9.01 -5.87 -5.93
C ARG A 231 8.85 -4.54 -5.18
N PHE A 232 7.67 -3.94 -5.11
CA PHE A 232 7.59 -2.51 -4.79
C PHE A 232 7.18 -2.14 -3.36
N PHE A 233 6.78 -3.10 -2.51
CA PHE A 233 5.69 -2.76 -1.60
C PHE A 233 5.98 -2.34 -0.16
N LYS A 234 7.21 -2.07 0.34
CA LYS A 234 7.30 -1.97 1.82
C LYS A 234 8.30 -1.07 2.60
N ASP A 235 9.27 -0.32 2.03
CA ASP A 235 10.02 0.69 2.84
C ASP A 235 9.95 2.19 2.43
N THR A 236 9.02 2.68 1.62
CA THR A 236 9.00 4.13 1.28
C THR A 236 8.34 5.02 2.35
N ILE A 237 8.22 4.59 3.61
CA ILE A 237 7.69 5.46 4.68
C ILE A 237 8.56 5.39 5.92
N LYS A 238 9.69 6.12 5.85
CA LYS A 238 10.13 7.09 6.87
C LYS A 238 11.47 7.69 6.43
N THR A 239 11.41 8.91 5.89
CA THR A 239 12.29 10.07 6.14
C THR A 239 12.23 10.98 4.91
N VAL A 240 11.17 11.77 4.82
CA VAL A 240 11.25 13.05 4.10
C VAL A 240 11.02 14.11 5.17
N ASN A 241 12.09 14.44 5.89
CA ASN A 241 12.18 15.71 6.57
C ASN A 241 13.61 16.25 6.45
N GLU A 242 13.67 17.43 5.84
CA GLU A 242 14.72 18.44 5.88
C GLU A 242 16.07 18.18 5.19
N ASN A 243 16.42 19.15 4.34
CA ASN A 243 17.72 19.46 3.75
C ASN A 243 18.10 18.81 2.43
N VAL A 244 17.27 19.01 1.40
CA VAL A 244 17.82 19.17 0.05
C VAL A 244 17.65 20.63 -0.37
N ASP A 245 18.69 21.42 -0.09
CA ASP A 245 18.86 22.75 -0.67
C ASP A 245 18.98 22.61 -2.20
N TRP A 246 17.88 22.80 -2.92
CA TRP A 246 17.82 22.80 -4.38
C TRP A 246 18.27 24.13 -5.00
N LYS A 247 19.35 24.74 -4.49
CA LYS A 247 19.97 25.86 -5.17
C LYS A 247 21.03 25.35 -6.15
N ASP A 248 20.69 25.45 -7.43
CA ASP A 248 21.57 25.38 -8.60
C ASP A 248 22.13 24.00 -8.99
N ILE A 249 21.24 23.06 -9.32
CA ILE A 249 21.60 21.96 -10.22
C ILE A 249 21.54 22.47 -11.67
N ASN A 250 22.58 23.22 -12.07
CA ASN A 250 22.81 23.58 -13.47
C ASN A 250 23.48 22.39 -14.17
N ILE A 251 22.68 21.38 -14.58
CA ILE A 251 23.17 20.27 -15.41
C ILE A 251 23.53 20.85 -16.79
N LYS A 252 24.80 21.22 -16.93
CA LYS A 252 25.41 21.47 -18.24
C LYS A 252 25.78 20.12 -18.84
N VAL A 253 24.86 19.57 -19.64
CA VAL A 253 25.16 18.39 -20.48
C VAL A 253 26.24 18.78 -21.49
N PRO A 254 27.43 18.17 -21.47
CA PRO A 254 28.50 18.48 -22.41
C PRO A 254 28.04 18.20 -23.84
N GLY A 255 28.00 19.22 -24.70
CA GLY A 255 27.69 19.07 -26.13
C GLY A 255 26.33 19.57 -26.61
N LEU A 256 25.39 19.96 -25.72
CA LEU A 256 24.11 20.53 -26.15
C LEU A 256 24.03 22.04 -25.91
N SER A 257 23.92 22.80 -26.99
CA SER A 257 23.41 24.16 -26.94
C SER A 257 21.95 24.10 -26.49
N SER A 258 21.62 24.77 -25.39
CA SER A 258 20.23 25.05 -25.01
C SER A 258 19.99 26.55 -25.13
N SER A 259 18.76 26.91 -25.46
CA SER A 259 18.31 28.31 -25.46
C SER A 259 16.99 28.40 -24.70
N SER A 260 16.77 29.53 -24.03
CA SER A 260 15.58 29.76 -23.24
C SER A 260 15.04 31.15 -23.51
N PHE A 261 13.72 31.30 -23.42
CA PHE A 261 13.04 32.58 -23.51
C PHE A 261 11.76 32.54 -22.69
N LYS A 262 11.26 33.72 -22.33
CA LYS A 262 9.91 33.90 -21.78
C LYS A 262 9.05 34.66 -22.79
N HIS A 263 7.77 34.33 -22.88
CA HIS A 263 6.83 35.02 -23.75
C HIS A 263 5.44 35.07 -23.13
N ASP A 264 4.78 36.22 -23.24
CA ASP A 264 3.40 36.40 -22.81
C ASP A 264 2.52 36.42 -24.06
N PHE A 265 1.71 35.39 -24.26
CA PHE A 265 0.64 35.42 -25.25
C PHE A 265 -0.56 36.15 -24.64
N TYR A 266 -1.11 37.12 -25.35
CA TYR A 266 -2.23 37.93 -24.87
C TYR A 266 -3.30 38.04 -25.96
N TYR A 267 -4.53 37.67 -25.60
CA TYR A 267 -5.68 37.66 -26.50
C TYR A 267 -6.82 38.43 -25.81
N PRO A 268 -7.18 39.62 -26.32
CA PRO A 268 -8.19 40.46 -25.67
C PRO A 268 -9.60 39.90 -25.88
N GLU A 269 -10.46 40.04 -24.85
CA GLU A 269 -11.89 39.73 -24.90
C GLU A 269 -12.24 38.34 -25.50
N THR A 270 -11.43 37.32 -25.24
CA THR A 270 -11.63 35.96 -25.78
C THR A 270 -12.96 35.37 -25.30
N THR A 271 -13.81 34.87 -26.21
CA THR A 271 -15.09 34.20 -25.88
C THR A 271 -15.03 32.67 -25.85
N ALA A 272 -13.91 32.08 -26.29
CA ALA A 272 -13.74 30.64 -26.42
C ALA A 272 -14.05 29.87 -25.12
N SER A 273 -14.86 28.81 -25.25
CA SER A 273 -15.24 27.92 -24.14
C SER A 273 -14.54 26.56 -24.22
N LEU A 274 -13.86 26.25 -25.33
CA LEU A 274 -13.08 25.03 -25.53
C LEU A 274 -11.60 25.30 -25.30
N ILE A 275 -10.94 24.48 -24.50
CA ILE A 275 -9.49 24.57 -24.25
C ILE A 275 -8.87 23.22 -24.57
N ASP A 276 -7.84 23.19 -25.42
CA ASP A 276 -7.07 21.97 -25.73
C ASP A 276 -5.55 22.23 -25.63
N VAL A 277 -4.95 21.64 -24.60
CA VAL A 277 -3.53 21.78 -24.29
C VAL A 277 -2.83 20.44 -24.41
N LYS A 278 -1.78 20.39 -25.24
CA LYS A 278 -0.90 19.22 -25.37
C LYS A 278 0.55 19.66 -25.18
N VAL A 279 1.22 19.15 -24.16
CA VAL A 279 2.61 19.53 -23.85
C VAL A 279 3.47 18.28 -23.64
N ALA A 280 4.59 18.18 -24.36
CA ALA A 280 5.50 17.05 -24.18
C ALA A 280 6.28 17.13 -22.86
N ASN A 281 6.84 18.29 -22.55
CA ASN A 281 7.52 18.50 -21.27
C ASN A 281 7.19 19.90 -20.73
N GLY A 282 6.93 19.99 -19.44
CA GLY A 282 6.68 21.25 -18.74
C GLY A 282 5.36 21.23 -17.98
N GLU A 283 5.22 22.18 -17.08
CA GLU A 283 4.05 22.32 -16.21
C GLU A 283 2.92 23.07 -16.91
N VAL A 284 1.66 22.74 -16.59
CA VAL A 284 0.48 23.45 -17.07
C VAL A 284 -0.39 23.87 -15.90
N ASN A 285 -0.54 25.19 -15.72
CA ASN A 285 -1.33 25.78 -14.64
C ASN A 285 -2.49 26.60 -15.20
N PHE A 286 -3.70 26.37 -14.70
CA PHE A 286 -4.88 27.17 -14.99
C PHE A 286 -5.26 28.01 -13.77
N ILE A 287 -5.28 29.32 -13.97
CA ILE A 287 -5.42 30.33 -12.93
C ILE A 287 -6.51 31.31 -13.37
N PRO A 288 -7.61 31.50 -12.62
CA PRO A 288 -8.57 32.55 -12.95
C PRO A 288 -8.00 33.92 -12.63
N TRP A 289 -8.42 34.92 -13.38
CA TRP A 289 -8.06 36.32 -13.11
C TRP A 289 -9.21 37.29 -13.36
N ASP A 290 -9.07 38.51 -12.84
CA ASP A 290 -10.09 39.56 -12.94
C ASP A 290 -9.93 40.36 -14.25
N SER A 291 -9.86 39.66 -15.39
CA SER A 291 -9.89 40.22 -16.73
C SER A 291 -10.75 39.35 -17.66
N GLU A 292 -11.36 39.96 -18.68
CA GLU A 292 -12.07 39.28 -19.77
C GLU A 292 -11.10 38.76 -20.85
N ASP A 293 -9.82 39.10 -20.73
CA ASP A 293 -8.78 38.67 -21.66
C ASP A 293 -8.26 37.28 -21.32
N LEU A 294 -7.59 36.65 -22.27
CA LEU A 294 -6.73 35.49 -22.03
C LEU A 294 -5.27 35.94 -22.02
N LYS A 295 -4.52 35.53 -20.99
CA LYS A 295 -3.06 35.63 -20.99
C LYS A 295 -2.43 34.26 -20.72
N VAL A 296 -1.40 33.93 -21.48
CA VAL A 296 -0.59 32.73 -21.26
C VAL A 296 0.86 33.14 -21.08
N GLU A 297 1.41 32.97 -19.88
CA GLU A 297 2.84 33.13 -19.64
C GLU A 297 3.54 31.82 -19.97
N ALA A 298 4.51 31.86 -20.87
CA ALA A 298 5.30 30.70 -21.28
C ALA A 298 6.77 30.90 -20.89
N ASP A 299 7.32 29.97 -20.10
CA ASP A 299 8.77 29.83 -19.86
C ASP A 299 9.27 28.62 -20.66
N VAL A 300 10.02 28.89 -21.72
CA VAL A 300 10.37 27.88 -22.73
C VAL A 300 11.86 27.63 -22.76
N LYS A 301 12.23 26.35 -22.76
CA LYS A 301 13.60 25.87 -22.97
C LYS A 301 13.66 24.91 -24.14
N LEU A 302 14.53 25.22 -25.09
CA LEU A 302 14.80 24.43 -26.28
C LEU A 302 16.11 23.66 -26.09
N TYR A 303 16.06 22.35 -26.31
CA TYR A 303 17.21 21.45 -26.20
C TYR A 303 17.80 21.13 -27.57
N GLY A 304 19.09 21.42 -27.73
CA GLY A 304 19.84 21.23 -28.97
C GLY A 304 19.68 22.39 -29.96
N LYS A 305 20.36 22.31 -31.10
CA LYS A 305 20.26 23.32 -32.15
C LYS A 305 18.90 23.23 -32.85
N MET A 306 18.26 24.37 -33.07
CA MET A 306 17.04 24.50 -33.86
C MET A 306 17.28 25.61 -34.87
N GLU A 307 17.13 25.30 -36.16
CA GLU A 307 17.28 26.30 -37.22
C GLU A 307 16.05 27.22 -37.21
N ALA A 308 16.27 28.47 -36.84
CA ALA A 308 15.37 29.63 -36.96
C ALA A 308 16.19 30.90 -36.66
N ASP A 309 15.69 32.08 -37.00
CA ASP A 309 16.40 33.34 -36.69
C ASP A 309 16.42 33.63 -35.18
N THR A 310 15.38 33.18 -34.45
CA THR A 310 15.27 33.32 -33.00
C THR A 310 14.76 32.05 -32.30
N PRO A 311 15.07 31.85 -31.00
CA PRO A 311 14.47 30.77 -30.19
C PRO A 311 12.94 30.80 -30.17
N PHE A 312 12.33 31.99 -30.22
CA PHE A 312 10.88 32.13 -30.25
C PHE A 312 10.27 31.61 -31.56
N GLU A 313 10.87 31.93 -32.70
CA GLU A 313 10.42 31.39 -34.00
C GLU A 313 10.64 29.88 -34.08
N ALA A 314 11.78 29.37 -33.59
CA ALA A 314 12.01 27.93 -33.52
C ALA A 314 10.92 27.20 -32.72
N PHE A 315 10.45 27.82 -31.63
CA PHE A 315 9.34 27.34 -30.83
C PHE A 315 8.01 27.36 -31.60
N LEU A 316 7.68 28.48 -32.28
CA LEU A 316 6.44 28.63 -33.04
C LEU A 316 6.36 27.66 -34.22
N GLU A 317 7.45 27.41 -34.94
CA GLU A 317 7.48 26.44 -36.05
C GLU A 317 7.19 24.99 -35.62
N ARG A 318 7.39 24.70 -34.33
CA ARG A 318 7.28 23.34 -33.74
C ARG A 318 6.10 23.21 -32.79
N SER A 319 5.28 24.25 -32.71
CA SER A 319 4.08 24.32 -31.88
C SER A 319 2.89 24.72 -32.74
N GLN A 320 1.70 24.27 -32.38
CA GLN A 320 0.46 24.76 -32.95
C GLN A 320 -0.26 25.55 -31.87
N ILE A 321 -0.38 26.85 -32.06
CA ILE A 321 -1.08 27.75 -31.16
C ILE A 321 -2.17 28.45 -31.96
N LEU A 322 -3.42 28.28 -31.54
CA LEU A 322 -4.60 28.87 -32.17
C LEU A 322 -5.55 29.35 -31.07
N VAL A 323 -5.91 30.63 -31.11
CA VAL A 323 -6.94 31.19 -30.24
C VAL A 323 -7.92 31.95 -31.11
N ASP A 324 -9.17 31.51 -31.11
CA ASP A 324 -10.27 32.12 -31.85
C ASP A 324 -11.52 32.27 -30.95
N GLU A 325 -12.68 32.56 -31.55
CA GLU A 325 -13.93 32.77 -30.81
C GLU A 325 -14.48 31.48 -30.16
N GLU A 326 -14.03 30.31 -30.62
CA GLU A 326 -14.52 28.98 -30.22
C GLU A 326 -13.53 28.25 -29.30
N GLN A 327 -12.24 28.26 -29.64
CA GLN A 327 -11.22 27.43 -28.97
C GLN A 327 -9.92 28.17 -28.59
N ILE A 328 -9.29 27.68 -27.51
CA ILE A 328 -7.92 28.01 -27.08
C ILE A 328 -7.09 26.73 -27.22
N LEU A 329 -6.20 26.69 -28.20
CA LEU A 329 -5.39 25.52 -28.54
C LEU A 329 -3.90 25.84 -28.36
N PHE A 330 -3.22 25.06 -27.52
CA PHE A 330 -1.78 25.11 -27.29
C PHE A 330 -1.18 23.71 -27.38
N HIS A 331 -0.68 23.33 -28.56
CA HIS A 331 -0.04 22.04 -28.81
C HIS A 331 1.47 22.23 -29.00
N ILE A 332 2.24 21.75 -28.04
CA ILE A 332 3.70 21.75 -28.00
C ILE A 332 4.16 20.28 -27.84
N PRO A 333 3.95 19.42 -28.87
CA PRO A 333 4.22 17.98 -28.79
C PRO A 333 5.70 17.61 -28.93
N ASN A 334 6.56 18.58 -29.27
CA ASN A 334 7.97 18.33 -29.52
C ASN A 334 8.72 18.07 -28.20
N LYS A 335 9.24 16.85 -28.02
CA LYS A 335 9.98 16.42 -26.82
C LYS A 335 11.28 17.18 -26.57
N ARG A 336 11.78 17.94 -27.54
CA ARG A 336 12.96 18.82 -27.38
C ARG A 336 12.61 20.21 -26.82
N ILE A 337 11.34 20.44 -26.52
CA ILE A 337 10.83 21.67 -25.94
C ILE A 337 10.34 21.33 -24.52
N LYS A 338 10.83 22.08 -23.53
CA LYS A 338 10.16 22.22 -22.23
C LYS A 338 9.41 23.55 -22.26
N ALA A 339 8.12 23.54 -21.98
CA ALA A 339 7.29 24.74 -21.92
C ALA A 339 6.45 24.69 -20.65
N ASP A 340 6.81 25.53 -19.68
CA ASP A 340 6.00 25.75 -18.48
C ASP A 340 4.98 26.86 -18.81
N LEU A 341 3.68 26.54 -18.73
CA LEU A 341 2.58 27.39 -19.19
C LEU A 341 1.64 27.76 -18.03
N ASN A 342 1.50 29.06 -17.78
CA ASN A 342 0.48 29.58 -16.87
C ASN A 342 -0.63 30.27 -17.67
N PHE A 343 -1.81 29.66 -17.71
CA PHE A 343 -3.01 30.18 -18.34
C PHE A 343 -3.79 31.03 -17.32
N TYR A 344 -3.83 32.33 -17.55
CA TYR A 344 -4.71 33.26 -16.83
C TYR A 344 -6.02 33.39 -17.61
N LEU A 345 -7.09 32.84 -17.03
CA LEU A 345 -8.38 32.64 -17.67
C LEU A 345 -9.46 33.57 -17.09
N PRO A 346 -10.33 34.17 -17.95
CA PRO A 346 -11.53 34.85 -17.49
C PRO A 346 -12.40 33.99 -16.59
N ARG A 347 -13.04 34.61 -15.60
CA ARG A 347 -13.98 33.92 -14.71
C ARG A 347 -15.30 33.64 -15.43
N ARG A 348 -15.43 32.42 -15.97
CA ARG A 348 -16.65 31.91 -16.60
C ARG A 348 -16.70 30.39 -16.58
N ILE A 349 -17.81 29.85 -17.06
CA ILE A 349 -18.01 28.41 -17.24
C ILE A 349 -17.44 28.00 -18.60
N TYR A 350 -16.44 27.11 -18.60
CA TYR A 350 -15.89 26.51 -19.81
C TYR A 350 -16.67 25.25 -20.19
N ASP A 351 -16.85 25.01 -21.49
CA ASP A 351 -17.64 23.86 -21.95
C ASP A 351 -16.82 22.57 -21.91
N HIS A 352 -15.56 22.62 -22.36
CA HIS A 352 -14.67 21.46 -22.36
C HIS A 352 -13.21 21.90 -22.26
N ILE A 353 -12.46 21.28 -21.36
CA ILE A 353 -11.02 21.50 -21.18
C ILE A 353 -10.32 20.15 -21.31
N SER A 354 -9.41 20.02 -22.28
CA SER A 354 -8.59 18.83 -22.50
C SER A 354 -7.12 19.17 -22.28
N VAL A 355 -6.45 18.39 -21.44
CA VAL A 355 -5.04 18.59 -21.09
C VAL A 355 -4.29 17.27 -21.23
N LYS A 356 -3.25 17.24 -22.05
CA LYS A 356 -2.45 16.02 -22.33
C LYS A 356 -0.97 16.31 -22.15
N LEU A 357 -0.38 15.74 -21.09
CA LEU A 357 1.04 15.86 -20.78
C LEU A 357 1.76 14.52 -20.91
N LEU A 358 3.00 14.58 -21.39
CA LEU A 358 3.93 13.46 -21.29
C LEU A 358 4.76 13.59 -20.00
N ASN A 359 5.42 14.72 -19.75
CA ASN A 359 6.18 14.95 -18.52
C ASN A 359 5.87 16.33 -17.93
N GLY A 360 5.44 16.38 -16.66
CA GLY A 360 5.16 17.61 -15.93
C GLY A 360 3.79 17.59 -15.25
N ASP A 361 3.62 18.52 -14.31
CA ASP A 361 2.45 18.56 -13.46
C ASP A 361 1.32 19.42 -14.07
N VAL A 362 0.09 19.09 -13.70
CA VAL A 362 -1.10 19.87 -14.04
C VAL A 362 -1.73 20.42 -12.78
N THR A 363 -1.89 21.74 -12.71
CA THR A 363 -2.63 22.40 -11.62
C THR A 363 -3.81 23.18 -12.16
N VAL A 364 -5.00 22.92 -11.64
CA VAL A 364 -6.22 23.68 -11.92
C VAL A 364 -6.70 24.30 -10.61
N SER A 365 -6.80 25.63 -10.54
CA SER A 365 -7.25 26.32 -9.32
C SER A 365 -8.46 27.21 -9.59
N ASP A 366 -9.49 27.14 -8.74
CA ASP A 366 -10.64 28.05 -8.73
C ASP A 366 -11.35 28.23 -10.10
N LEU A 367 -11.48 27.13 -10.85
CA LEU A 367 -12.02 27.10 -12.20
C LEU A 367 -13.43 26.47 -12.23
N GLU A 368 -14.27 26.89 -13.18
CA GLU A 368 -15.59 26.32 -13.43
C GLU A 368 -15.67 25.78 -14.87
N ALA A 369 -16.01 24.50 -15.04
CA ALA A 369 -16.12 23.84 -16.33
C ALA A 369 -17.29 22.85 -16.36
N LYS A 370 -17.80 22.48 -17.54
CA LYS A 370 -18.73 21.34 -17.65
C LYS A 370 -17.95 20.04 -17.68
N ASP A 371 -16.93 19.96 -18.53
CA ASP A 371 -16.12 18.76 -18.74
C ASP A 371 -14.62 19.12 -18.69
N LEU A 372 -13.87 18.41 -17.84
CA LEU A 372 -12.43 18.54 -17.71
C LEU A 372 -11.79 17.16 -17.84
N PHE A 373 -11.03 16.97 -18.92
CA PHE A 373 -10.25 15.76 -19.19
C PHE A 373 -8.76 16.05 -19.03
N VAL A 374 -8.08 15.30 -18.17
CA VAL A 374 -6.64 15.40 -17.95
C VAL A 374 -5.97 14.05 -18.14
N LYS A 375 -4.95 14.00 -19.00
CA LYS A 375 -4.11 12.83 -19.20
C LYS A 375 -2.65 13.17 -18.94
N SER A 376 -1.99 12.43 -18.05
CA SER A 376 -0.57 12.57 -17.76
C SER A 376 0.16 11.23 -17.82
N THR A 377 1.34 11.20 -18.43
CA THR A 377 2.22 10.02 -18.35
C THR A 377 3.09 10.08 -17.10
N ASN A 378 3.81 11.17 -16.86
CA ASN A 378 4.65 11.36 -15.68
C ASN A 378 4.43 12.76 -15.09
N GLY A 379 3.70 12.84 -13.99
CA GLY A 379 3.45 14.10 -13.28
C GLY A 379 2.17 14.07 -12.47
N ASP A 380 2.14 14.89 -11.42
CA ASP A 380 1.03 15.00 -10.49
C ASP A 380 -0.10 15.86 -11.09
N MET A 381 -1.34 15.55 -10.72
CA MET A 381 -2.54 16.23 -11.19
C MET A 381 -3.32 16.76 -10.00
N THR A 382 -3.39 18.09 -9.89
CA THR A 382 -3.95 18.79 -8.73
C THR A 382 -5.11 19.69 -9.13
N PHE A 383 -6.25 19.50 -8.48
CA PHE A 383 -7.49 20.25 -8.70
C PHE A 383 -7.93 20.92 -7.40
N ASN A 384 -7.78 22.25 -7.33
CA ASN A 384 -8.10 23.05 -6.16
C ASN A 384 -9.36 23.88 -6.43
N SER A 385 -10.40 23.75 -5.61
CA SER A 385 -11.65 24.50 -5.72
C SER A 385 -12.32 24.41 -7.10
N LEU A 386 -12.19 23.27 -7.79
CA LEU A 386 -12.80 23.04 -9.10
C LEU A 386 -14.33 22.90 -9.00
N VAL A 387 -15.08 23.56 -9.87
CA VAL A 387 -16.50 23.30 -10.09
C VAL A 387 -16.69 22.62 -11.43
N ALA A 388 -17.10 21.34 -11.45
CA ALA A 388 -17.24 20.56 -12.68
C ALA A 388 -18.43 19.60 -12.70
N THR A 389 -19.04 19.41 -13.88
CA THR A 389 -20.00 18.29 -14.06
C THR A 389 -19.24 16.98 -14.22
N MET A 390 -18.18 16.97 -15.03
CA MET A 390 -17.33 15.80 -15.27
C MET A 390 -15.86 16.18 -15.07
N LEU A 391 -15.15 15.39 -14.27
CA LEU A 391 -13.69 15.40 -14.17
C LEU A 391 -13.19 13.99 -14.50
N GLU A 392 -12.51 13.85 -15.64
CA GLU A 392 -11.90 12.61 -16.09
C GLU A 392 -10.36 12.70 -16.05
N VAL A 393 -9.73 11.71 -15.41
CA VAL A 393 -8.27 11.69 -15.19
C VAL A 393 -7.67 10.36 -15.65
N GLU A 394 -6.68 10.42 -16.53
CA GLU A 394 -5.90 9.27 -16.99
C GLU A 394 -4.41 9.44 -16.63
N GLY A 395 -3.88 8.57 -15.78
CA GLY A 395 -2.49 8.64 -15.28
C GLY A 395 -1.66 7.39 -15.56
N VAL A 396 -0.34 7.53 -15.77
CA VAL A 396 0.59 6.39 -15.67
C VAL A 396 1.39 6.47 -14.37
N ASN A 397 2.16 7.53 -14.15
CA ASN A 397 2.93 7.76 -12.92
C ASN A 397 2.67 9.18 -12.40
N GLY A 398 1.94 9.28 -11.29
CA GLY A 398 1.64 10.57 -10.67
C GLY A 398 0.45 10.50 -9.73
N ASN A 399 0.46 11.35 -8.71
CA ASN A 399 -0.62 11.44 -7.74
C ASN A 399 -1.77 12.29 -8.28
N VAL A 400 -2.98 12.01 -7.78
CA VAL A 400 -4.18 12.79 -8.09
C VAL A 400 -4.74 13.39 -6.82
N ALA A 401 -4.82 14.71 -6.75
CA ALA A 401 -5.34 15.44 -5.61
C ALA A 401 -6.53 16.32 -6.03
N VAL A 402 -7.67 16.15 -5.35
CA VAL A 402 -8.81 17.06 -5.43
C VAL A 402 -8.99 17.69 -4.04
N SER A 403 -8.92 19.01 -3.96
CA SER A 403 -9.06 19.76 -2.72
C SER A 403 -10.12 20.87 -2.85
N GLY A 404 -11.19 20.78 -2.07
CA GLY A 404 -12.35 21.64 -2.19
C GLY A 404 -13.13 21.45 -3.50
N GLY A 405 -13.97 22.44 -3.83
CA GLY A 405 -14.75 22.43 -5.08
C GLY A 405 -16.00 21.56 -5.05
N LYS A 406 -16.71 21.52 -6.18
CA LYS A 406 -17.94 20.76 -6.41
C LYS A 406 -17.81 19.99 -7.72
N VAL A 407 -17.80 18.67 -7.65
CA VAL A 407 -17.68 17.80 -8.83
C VAL A 407 -18.84 16.82 -8.85
N MET A 408 -19.63 16.80 -9.92
CA MET A 408 -20.74 15.85 -10.02
C MET A 408 -20.22 14.43 -10.28
N ASP A 409 -19.42 14.24 -11.34
CA ASP A 409 -18.84 12.95 -11.69
C ASP A 409 -17.31 13.05 -11.76
N PHE A 410 -16.62 12.25 -10.95
CA PHE A 410 -15.18 12.06 -10.99
C PHE A 410 -14.85 10.64 -11.47
N LEU A 411 -14.20 10.53 -12.62
CA LEU A 411 -13.71 9.28 -13.20
C LEU A 411 -12.19 9.31 -13.29
N SER A 412 -11.52 8.28 -12.78
CA SER A 412 -10.07 8.21 -12.89
C SER A 412 -9.56 6.79 -13.13
N GLU A 413 -8.62 6.67 -14.07
CA GLU A 413 -7.86 5.46 -14.35
C GLU A 413 -6.36 5.76 -14.25
N ALA A 414 -5.64 5.03 -13.39
CA ALA A 414 -4.19 5.18 -13.29
C ALA A 414 -3.44 3.85 -13.11
N VAL A 415 -2.13 3.86 -13.38
CA VAL A 415 -1.24 2.73 -13.10
C VAL A 415 -0.59 2.89 -11.73
N ASN A 416 0.13 3.99 -11.50
CA ASN A 416 0.86 4.25 -10.26
C ASN A 416 0.58 5.67 -9.75
N GLY A 417 -0.05 5.78 -8.59
CA GLY A 417 -0.35 7.08 -7.99
C GLY A 417 -1.24 6.98 -6.77
N ASP A 418 -0.98 7.83 -5.78
CA ASP A 418 -1.88 8.00 -4.65
C ASP A 418 -3.00 8.99 -4.99
N TYR A 419 -4.18 8.76 -4.44
CA TYR A 419 -5.34 9.63 -4.58
C TYR A 419 -5.68 10.28 -3.24
N SER A 420 -5.89 11.60 -3.27
CA SER A 420 -6.44 12.36 -2.15
C SER A 420 -7.65 13.15 -2.63
N LEU A 421 -8.85 12.63 -2.35
CA LEU A 421 -10.12 13.20 -2.80
C LEU A 421 -10.85 13.83 -1.63
N GLN A 422 -10.79 15.15 -1.54
CA GLN A 422 -11.42 15.95 -0.49
C GLN A 422 -12.16 17.12 -1.14
N GLY A 423 -13.46 16.98 -1.35
CA GLY A 423 -14.32 18.02 -1.93
C GLY A 423 -15.77 17.55 -1.97
N ASP A 424 -16.68 18.40 -2.41
CA ASP A 424 -18.08 18.02 -2.62
C ASP A 424 -18.20 17.23 -3.94
N ILE A 425 -17.82 15.95 -3.92
CA ILE A 425 -17.88 15.05 -5.07
C ILE A 425 -19.08 14.12 -4.96
N GLU A 426 -20.01 14.13 -5.92
CA GLU A 426 -21.22 13.31 -5.84
C GLU A 426 -20.96 11.84 -6.23
N ASN A 427 -20.33 11.61 -7.37
CA ASN A 427 -20.00 10.27 -7.87
C ASN A 427 -18.49 10.12 -8.08
N ILE A 428 -17.90 9.12 -7.45
CA ILE A 428 -16.48 8.80 -7.54
C ILE A 428 -16.31 7.43 -8.18
N SER A 429 -15.53 7.35 -9.26
CA SER A 429 -15.10 6.10 -9.91
C SER A 429 -13.59 6.12 -10.07
N VAL A 430 -12.87 5.26 -9.34
CA VAL A 430 -11.40 5.17 -9.37
C VAL A 430 -10.96 3.75 -9.69
N SER A 431 -10.14 3.59 -10.71
CA SER A 431 -9.43 2.35 -11.05
C SER A 431 -7.93 2.61 -10.99
N ASN A 432 -7.22 1.92 -10.10
CA ASN A 432 -5.78 2.08 -9.96
C ASN A 432 -5.07 0.74 -9.80
N VAL A 433 -3.84 0.62 -10.31
CA VAL A 433 -3.05 -0.59 -10.10
C VAL A 433 -2.30 -0.49 -8.78
N ASN A 434 -1.50 0.57 -8.58
CA ASN A 434 -0.67 0.75 -7.40
C ASN A 434 -0.87 2.15 -6.78
N GLY A 435 -1.11 2.19 -5.47
CA GLY A 435 -1.24 3.43 -4.70
C GLY A 435 -2.44 3.44 -3.78
N ASP A 436 -2.36 4.24 -2.72
CA ASP A 436 -3.44 4.42 -1.74
C ASP A 436 -4.51 5.37 -2.30
N VAL A 437 -5.79 5.10 -2.01
CA VAL A 437 -6.89 6.01 -2.33
C VAL A 437 -7.55 6.47 -1.05
N LYS A 438 -7.48 7.78 -0.79
CA LYS A 438 -8.10 8.45 0.35
C LYS A 438 -9.29 9.28 -0.13
N ILE A 439 -10.47 8.95 0.38
CA ILE A 439 -11.72 9.63 0.04
C ILE A 439 -12.32 10.19 1.32
N THR A 440 -12.58 11.49 1.33
CA THR A 440 -13.37 12.15 2.38
C THR A 440 -14.69 12.57 1.77
N GLY A 441 -15.74 11.79 2.03
CA GLY A 441 -17.09 12.11 1.58
C GLY A 441 -17.69 13.29 2.34
N THR A 442 -18.59 14.01 1.67
CA THR A 442 -19.45 15.04 2.28
C THR A 442 -20.91 14.64 2.13
N ASP A 443 -21.83 15.50 2.58
CA ASP A 443 -23.27 15.26 2.46
C ASP A 443 -23.74 15.16 1.00
N SER A 444 -22.95 15.66 0.04
CA SER A 444 -23.25 15.57 -1.40
C SER A 444 -22.96 14.18 -1.99
N LEU A 445 -22.16 13.34 -1.32
CA LEU A 445 -21.76 12.02 -1.83
C LEU A 445 -22.97 11.12 -2.11
N ALA A 446 -23.02 10.54 -3.31
CA ALA A 446 -24.06 9.64 -3.78
C ALA A 446 -23.51 8.26 -4.15
N LYS A 447 -22.30 8.19 -4.73
CA LYS A 447 -21.71 6.93 -5.18
C LYS A 447 -20.19 6.93 -5.05
N VAL A 448 -19.62 5.82 -4.58
CA VAL A 448 -18.18 5.54 -4.63
C VAL A 448 -17.96 4.15 -5.21
N GLU A 449 -17.23 4.05 -6.31
CA GLU A 449 -16.68 2.83 -6.89
C GLU A 449 -15.17 2.98 -6.97
N ALA A 450 -14.42 2.37 -6.03
CA ALA A 450 -12.97 2.41 -6.04
C ALA A 450 -12.39 0.99 -6.09
N SER A 451 -11.56 0.72 -7.10
CA SER A 451 -10.88 -0.55 -7.29
C SER A 451 -9.37 -0.34 -7.39
N VAL A 452 -8.62 -0.88 -6.44
CA VAL A 452 -7.17 -0.74 -6.37
C VAL A 452 -6.51 -2.11 -6.28
N VAL A 453 -5.60 -2.48 -7.18
CA VAL A 453 -4.97 -3.80 -7.10
C VAL A 453 -4.08 -3.90 -5.85
N ASN A 454 -3.08 -3.01 -5.75
CA ASN A 454 -2.13 -2.94 -4.65
C ASN A 454 -2.14 -1.56 -4.00
N GLY A 455 -2.89 -1.43 -2.92
CA GLY A 455 -2.96 -0.17 -2.20
C GLY A 455 -4.14 -0.13 -1.25
N THR A 456 -4.05 0.76 -0.29
CA THR A 456 -5.02 0.90 0.78
C THR A 456 -6.16 1.81 0.35
N LEU A 457 -7.39 1.37 0.54
CA LEU A 457 -8.56 2.23 0.42
C LEU A 457 -8.90 2.81 1.79
N LYS A 458 -8.96 4.14 1.91
CA LYS A 458 -9.35 4.85 3.13
C LYS A 458 -10.57 5.71 2.81
N LEU A 459 -11.69 5.42 3.44
CA LEU A 459 -12.94 6.14 3.23
C LEU A 459 -13.41 6.76 4.55
N ALA A 460 -13.63 8.07 4.54
CA ALA A 460 -14.33 8.78 5.60
C ALA A 460 -15.72 9.20 5.08
N LEU A 461 -16.77 8.96 5.88
CA LEU A 461 -18.16 9.30 5.54
C LEU A 461 -18.79 10.13 6.67
N PRO A 462 -19.60 11.15 6.37
CA PRO A 462 -20.36 11.87 7.39
C PRO A 462 -21.35 10.95 8.11
N GLU A 463 -21.58 11.19 9.41
CA GLU A 463 -22.64 10.50 10.17
C GLU A 463 -24.05 10.85 9.66
N SER A 464 -24.20 12.01 9.01
CA SER A 464 -25.44 12.59 8.49
C SER A 464 -26.04 11.89 7.27
N ILE A 465 -25.30 11.03 6.56
CA ILE A 465 -25.80 10.36 5.35
C ILE A 465 -26.12 8.88 5.60
N GLY A 466 -27.14 8.36 4.92
CA GLY A 466 -27.36 6.92 4.79
C GLY A 466 -26.30 6.30 3.90
N VAL A 467 -26.03 5.02 4.08
CA VAL A 467 -24.99 4.29 3.33
C VAL A 467 -25.48 2.89 3.01
N ASP A 468 -25.30 2.45 1.76
CA ASP A 468 -25.37 1.03 1.38
C ASP A 468 -24.00 0.64 0.82
N GLY A 469 -23.25 -0.14 1.60
CA GLY A 469 -21.85 -0.42 1.35
C GLY A 469 -21.58 -1.89 1.11
N MET A 470 -20.76 -2.19 0.11
CA MET A 470 -20.17 -3.49 -0.13
C MET A 470 -18.67 -3.31 -0.38
N VAL A 471 -17.85 -3.76 0.55
CA VAL A 471 -16.40 -3.62 0.48
C VAL A 471 -15.74 -4.99 0.51
N LYS A 472 -14.69 -5.17 -0.30
CA LYS A 472 -14.02 -6.45 -0.49
C LYS A 472 -12.50 -6.29 -0.54
N THR A 473 -11.78 -7.14 0.15
CA THR A 473 -10.34 -7.33 -0.06
C THR A 473 -10.00 -8.81 -0.14
N SER A 474 -8.98 -9.18 -0.93
CA SER A 474 -8.57 -10.59 -1.02
C SER A 474 -7.53 -10.93 0.05
N LEU A 475 -6.40 -10.24 0.09
CA LEU A 475 -5.28 -10.55 1.00
C LEU A 475 -5.08 -9.52 2.12
N GLY A 476 -5.81 -8.41 2.10
CA GLY A 476 -5.75 -7.40 3.14
C GLY A 476 -6.83 -7.57 4.22
N THR A 477 -7.03 -6.50 4.99
CA THR A 477 -8.02 -6.46 6.07
C THR A 477 -9.01 -5.32 5.89
N ILE A 478 -10.27 -5.56 6.26
CA ILE A 478 -11.29 -4.52 6.39
C ILE A 478 -11.30 -4.08 7.86
N LYS A 479 -11.03 -2.79 8.11
CA LYS A 479 -11.16 -2.18 9.44
C LYS A 479 -12.19 -1.08 9.37
N ASN A 480 -13.24 -1.25 10.16
CA ASN A 480 -14.38 -0.34 10.16
C ASN A 480 -14.54 0.32 11.53
N ARG A 481 -14.69 1.65 11.53
CA ARG A 481 -15.01 2.50 12.68
C ARG A 481 -16.26 3.37 12.43
N LEU A 482 -17.02 3.09 11.37
CA LEU A 482 -18.31 3.73 11.15
C LEU A 482 -19.25 3.46 12.34
N THR A 483 -20.04 4.44 12.73
CA THR A 483 -21.08 4.29 13.75
C THR A 483 -22.45 4.04 13.11
N ASN A 484 -23.43 3.63 13.94
CA ASN A 484 -24.85 3.57 13.58
C ASN A 484 -25.18 2.79 12.29
N PHE A 485 -24.45 1.70 12.02
CA PHE A 485 -24.69 0.86 10.84
C PHE A 485 -25.04 -0.58 11.24
N GLU A 486 -25.79 -1.26 10.37
CA GLU A 486 -26.10 -2.69 10.44
C GLU A 486 -25.20 -3.48 9.48
N VAL A 487 -24.69 -4.62 9.94
CA VAL A 487 -23.99 -5.59 9.08
C VAL A 487 -25.03 -6.47 8.41
N ILE A 488 -25.09 -6.45 7.08
CA ILE A 488 -25.98 -7.31 6.28
C ILE A 488 -25.31 -8.66 6.04
N ARG A 489 -24.04 -8.62 5.65
CA ARG A 489 -23.27 -9.83 5.35
C ARG A 489 -21.80 -9.56 5.65
N GLU A 490 -21.18 -10.49 6.34
CA GLU A 490 -19.76 -10.44 6.61
C GLU A 490 -19.12 -11.78 6.26
N LYS A 491 -17.92 -11.68 5.71
CA LYS A 491 -17.01 -12.80 5.48
C LYS A 491 -15.62 -12.30 5.86
N ALA A 492 -15.00 -12.93 6.84
CA ALA A 492 -13.68 -12.55 7.35
C ALA A 492 -12.64 -13.65 7.07
N ASP A 493 -12.71 -14.30 5.90
CA ASP A 493 -11.73 -15.32 5.52
C ASP A 493 -10.37 -14.67 5.25
N LYS A 494 -9.29 -15.38 5.55
CA LYS A 494 -7.91 -14.89 5.39
C LYS A 494 -7.50 -14.58 3.94
N THR A 495 -8.26 -15.05 2.96
CA THR A 495 -8.01 -14.86 1.51
C THR A 495 -9.16 -14.19 0.77
N ASN A 496 -10.23 -13.82 1.48
CA ASN A 496 -11.37 -13.11 0.91
C ASN A 496 -12.22 -12.50 2.02
N GLN A 497 -11.96 -11.25 2.35
CA GLN A 497 -12.80 -10.47 3.23
C GLN A 497 -13.86 -9.72 2.44
N LEU A 498 -15.09 -9.77 2.93
CA LEU A 498 -16.24 -9.05 2.43
C LEU A 498 -17.01 -8.48 3.60
N LEU A 499 -17.32 -7.19 3.54
CA LEU A 499 -18.27 -6.56 4.46
C LEU A 499 -19.34 -5.86 3.63
N GLN A 500 -20.58 -6.30 3.81
CA GLN A 500 -21.77 -5.63 3.32
C GLN A 500 -22.50 -5.05 4.52
N PHE A 501 -22.77 -3.76 4.47
CA PHE A 501 -23.32 -3.01 5.57
C PHE A 501 -24.30 -1.94 5.09
N ARG A 502 -25.15 -1.47 6.00
CA ARG A 502 -26.08 -0.39 5.72
C ARG A 502 -26.19 0.55 6.90
N ARG A 503 -26.30 1.84 6.63
CA ARG A 503 -26.71 2.88 7.58
C ARG A 503 -27.98 3.50 7.03
N TYR A 504 -29.08 3.42 7.79
CA TYR A 504 -30.34 3.97 7.34
C TYR A 504 -30.39 5.48 7.56
N ASN A 505 -30.88 6.19 6.55
CA ASN A 505 -31.28 7.59 6.63
C ASN A 505 -32.44 7.79 5.66
N GLU A 506 -33.49 8.49 6.09
CA GLU A 506 -34.72 8.71 5.30
C GLU A 506 -34.49 9.62 4.09
N ASP A 507 -33.55 10.57 4.19
CA ASP A 507 -33.39 11.64 3.19
C ASP A 507 -32.46 11.23 2.04
N LYS A 508 -31.30 10.62 2.37
CA LYS A 508 -30.25 10.33 1.39
C LYS A 508 -29.46 9.08 1.74
N THR A 509 -29.16 8.27 0.73
CA THR A 509 -28.30 7.09 0.84
C THR A 509 -27.19 7.12 -0.21
N ALA A 510 -25.94 6.96 0.21
CA ALA A 510 -24.79 6.80 -0.68
C ALA A 510 -24.48 5.32 -0.93
N TYR A 511 -24.13 4.97 -2.17
CA TYR A 511 -23.76 3.61 -2.57
C TYR A 511 -22.24 3.44 -2.63
N ILE A 512 -21.71 2.54 -1.82
CA ILE A 512 -20.26 2.38 -1.65
C ILE A 512 -19.83 0.98 -2.13
N ARG A 513 -18.89 0.95 -3.07
CA ARG A 513 -18.23 -0.26 -3.58
C ARG A 513 -16.72 -0.05 -3.56
N LEU A 514 -16.06 -0.72 -2.63
CA LEU A 514 -14.60 -0.66 -2.50
C LEU A 514 -14.03 -2.05 -2.75
N ASN A 515 -13.01 -2.14 -3.59
CA ASN A 515 -12.36 -3.40 -3.91
C ASN A 515 -10.84 -3.23 -3.92
N THR A 516 -10.13 -4.09 -3.18
CA THR A 516 -8.68 -4.20 -3.32
C THR A 516 -8.18 -5.64 -3.30
N THR A 517 -7.03 -5.92 -3.91
CA THR A 517 -6.48 -7.28 -3.92
C THR A 517 -5.55 -7.50 -2.74
N THR A 518 -4.51 -6.69 -2.60
CA THR A 518 -3.48 -6.88 -1.56
C THR A 518 -3.58 -5.89 -0.40
N GLY A 519 -4.27 -4.76 -0.61
CA GLY A 519 -4.37 -3.70 0.38
C GLY A 519 -5.50 -3.89 1.39
N SER A 520 -5.47 -3.06 2.43
CA SER A 520 -6.52 -2.97 3.43
C SER A 520 -7.58 -1.93 3.05
N ILE A 521 -8.77 -2.08 3.62
CA ILE A 521 -9.84 -1.09 3.54
C ILE A 521 -10.07 -0.53 4.94
N TYR A 522 -9.96 0.78 5.09
CA TYR A 522 -10.24 1.49 6.34
C TYR A 522 -11.44 2.40 6.14
N MET A 523 -12.42 2.29 7.05
CA MET A 523 -13.60 3.14 7.04
C MET A 523 -13.78 3.78 8.41
N LYS A 524 -14.15 5.05 8.45
CA LYS A 524 -14.47 5.79 9.68
C LYS A 524 -15.50 6.88 9.40
N ASP A 525 -16.14 7.38 10.45
CA ASP A 525 -16.90 8.62 10.34
C ASP A 525 -15.94 9.80 10.16
N THR A 526 -16.35 10.80 9.38
CA THR A 526 -15.52 11.99 9.06
C THR A 526 -15.15 12.77 10.32
N GLU A 527 -16.04 12.76 11.32
CA GLU A 527 -15.95 13.47 12.58
C GLU A 527 -14.98 12.83 13.62
N GLN A 528 -14.41 11.64 13.34
CA GLN A 528 -13.67 10.80 14.32
C GLN A 528 -12.24 10.38 13.96
#